data_AF-A0A7K4GMY9-F1
#
_entry.id   AF-A0A7K4GMY9-F1
#
_cell.length_a   1.000
_cell.length_b   1.000
_cell.length_c   1.000
_cell.angle_alpha   90.00
_cell.angle_beta   90.00
_cell.angle_gamma   90.00
#
_symmetry.space_group_name_H-M   'P 1'
#
loop_
_entity.id
_entity.type
_entity.pdbx_description
1 polymer ?
#
loop_
_entity_poly.entity_id
_entity_poly.type
_entity_poly.pdbx_seq_one_letter_code
_entity_poly.pdbx_strand_id
1 'polypeptide(L)'
;MTVKIVEDFYVKKKTKFMRSFNERLSLVKEELCKKYDDKKSEELINQMKSEFEKILPDIPYIGGQKNPTTLVLVKCISDLAVFRTLEKIGFSFREIGEFHYNYVIGTHKVRKEALEQAGGDPSQYPFDPVYMNYQKKLTEETQMKLYPDDWVMDFVKGDGETFEWGWDITECGVQKAYKKLGDEKYLPFICLGDHYEAEGLGFGFSRTQALGFGAPLCTHRFVQNYKTPSAWPPDDLEEYNAEFFPTK
;
A
#
# COMPACT_ATOMS: atom_id res chain seq x y z
N MET A 1 23.54 -0.09 -15.87
CA MET A 1 23.17 0.94 -16.87
C MET A 1 22.62 2.14 -16.12
N THR A 2 23.06 3.36 -16.41
CA THR A 2 22.54 4.54 -15.73
C THR A 2 21.26 4.99 -16.42
N VAL A 3 20.11 4.81 -15.77
CA VAL A 3 18.82 5.26 -16.29
C VAL A 3 18.64 6.77 -16.13
N LYS A 4 17.89 7.39 -17.04
CA LYS A 4 17.57 8.81 -16.96
C LYS A 4 16.53 9.07 -15.87
N ILE A 5 16.91 9.87 -14.88
CA ILE A 5 16.01 10.42 -13.87
C ILE A 5 15.22 11.59 -14.47
N VAL A 6 13.92 11.64 -14.23
CA VAL A 6 13.02 12.72 -14.68
C VAL A 6 12.44 13.39 -13.45
N GLU A 7 13.13 14.41 -12.94
CA GLU A 7 12.84 15.06 -11.65
C GLU A 7 11.42 15.64 -11.57
N ASP A 8 10.89 16.15 -12.68
CA ASP A 8 9.56 16.79 -12.72
C ASP A 8 8.42 15.86 -13.14
N PHE A 9 8.65 14.54 -13.21
CA PHE A 9 7.66 13.58 -13.68
C PHE A 9 6.33 13.67 -12.92
N TYR A 10 6.39 13.67 -11.58
CA TYR A 10 5.19 13.68 -10.74
C TYR A 10 4.43 14.99 -10.83
N VAL A 11 5.16 16.12 -10.87
CA VAL A 11 4.60 17.46 -11.08
C VAL A 11 3.88 17.55 -12.43
N LYS A 12 4.51 17.09 -13.51
CA LYS A 12 3.89 17.05 -14.86
C LYS A 12 2.66 16.15 -14.94
N LYS A 13 2.54 15.16 -14.06
CA LYS A 13 1.40 14.23 -14.00
C LYS A 13 0.46 14.51 -12.81
N LYS A 14 0.61 15.66 -12.13
CA LYS A 14 -0.18 16.07 -10.96
C LYS A 14 -1.67 15.83 -11.16
N THR A 15 -2.27 16.31 -12.25
CA THR A 15 -3.71 16.14 -12.52
C THR A 15 -4.14 14.67 -12.52
N LYS A 16 -3.32 13.76 -13.06
CA LYS A 16 -3.61 12.32 -13.06
C LYS A 16 -3.61 11.76 -11.63
N PHE A 17 -2.58 12.09 -10.85
CA PHE A 17 -2.41 11.56 -9.51
C PHE A 17 -3.42 12.15 -8.52
N MET A 18 -3.73 13.44 -8.63
CA MET A 18 -4.78 14.08 -7.84
C MET A 18 -6.16 13.50 -8.13
N ARG A 19 -6.47 13.18 -9.39
CA ARG A 19 -7.73 12.49 -9.74
C ARG A 19 -7.82 11.11 -9.08
N SER A 20 -6.76 10.31 -9.18
CA SER A 20 -6.73 8.98 -8.55
C SER A 20 -6.82 9.06 -7.02
N PHE A 21 -6.24 10.11 -6.41
CA PHE A 21 -6.42 10.35 -4.98
C PHE A 21 -7.87 10.73 -4.64
N ASN A 22 -8.47 11.65 -5.41
CA ASN A 22 -9.85 12.10 -5.20
C ASN A 22 -10.87 10.94 -5.25
N GLU A 23 -10.66 9.94 -6.11
CA GLU A 23 -11.52 8.76 -6.19
C GLU A 23 -11.56 7.96 -4.88
N ARG A 24 -10.47 7.97 -4.09
CA ARG A 24 -10.39 7.27 -2.80
C ARG A 24 -10.90 8.11 -1.64
N LEU A 25 -10.96 9.44 -1.81
CA LEU A 25 -11.35 10.37 -0.76
C LEU A 25 -12.84 10.31 -0.40
N SER A 26 -13.69 9.67 -1.20
CA SER A 26 -15.08 9.42 -0.84
C SER A 26 -15.18 8.55 0.42
N LEU A 27 -14.49 7.41 0.46
CA LEU A 27 -14.46 6.51 1.62
C LEU A 27 -13.74 7.12 2.81
N VAL A 28 -12.70 7.93 2.57
CA VAL A 28 -12.07 8.74 3.63
C VAL A 28 -13.07 9.73 4.22
N LYS A 29 -13.88 10.39 3.40
CA LYS A 29 -14.91 11.33 3.85
C LYS A 29 -16.00 10.61 4.65
N GLU A 30 -16.46 9.45 4.18
CA GLU A 30 -17.41 8.62 4.92
C GLU A 30 -16.90 8.25 6.32
N GLU A 31 -15.63 7.88 6.43
CA GLU A 31 -15.00 7.58 7.72
C GLU A 31 -14.90 8.83 8.62
N LEU A 32 -14.51 10.00 8.07
CA LEU A 32 -14.49 11.27 8.80
C LEU A 32 -15.88 11.65 9.34
N CYS A 33 -16.93 11.45 8.54
CA CYS A 33 -18.31 11.77 8.89
C CYS A 33 -18.85 10.93 10.07
N LYS A 34 -18.17 9.85 10.47
CA LYS A 34 -18.50 9.11 11.70
C LYS A 34 -18.16 9.89 12.97
N LYS A 35 -17.17 10.81 12.91
CA LYS A 35 -16.66 11.58 14.05
C LYS A 35 -16.94 13.08 13.93
N TYR A 36 -17.06 13.60 12.71
CA TYR A 36 -17.21 15.02 12.42
C TYR A 36 -18.44 15.31 11.57
N ASP A 37 -18.92 16.55 11.59
CA ASP A 37 -19.95 16.99 10.64
C ASP A 37 -19.41 17.08 9.20
N ASP A 38 -20.32 17.18 8.22
CA ASP A 38 -19.97 17.21 6.79
C ASP A 38 -19.03 18.39 6.44
N LYS A 39 -19.27 19.57 7.04
CA LYS A 39 -18.46 20.76 6.80
C LYS A 39 -17.02 20.54 7.24
N LYS A 40 -16.82 20.01 8.45
CA LYS A 40 -15.49 19.73 8.98
C LYS A 40 -14.82 18.60 8.22
N SER A 41 -15.56 17.57 7.83
CA SER A 41 -15.06 16.47 7.01
C SER A 41 -14.56 16.98 5.65
N GLU A 42 -15.32 17.84 4.97
CA GLU A 42 -14.91 18.46 3.71
C GLU A 42 -13.67 19.37 3.86
N GLU A 43 -13.58 20.12 4.97
CA GLU A 43 -12.38 20.91 5.28
C GLU A 43 -11.14 20.01 5.37
N LEU A 44 -11.23 18.88 6.09
CA LEU A 44 -10.12 17.93 6.26
C LEU A 44 -9.74 17.26 4.94
N ILE A 45 -10.72 16.89 4.11
CA ILE A 45 -10.48 16.34 2.77
C ILE A 45 -9.67 17.33 1.91
N ASN A 46 -10.00 18.62 1.98
CA ASN A 46 -9.24 19.64 1.23
C ASN A 46 -7.84 19.86 1.79
N GLN A 47 -7.63 19.71 3.10
CA GLN A 47 -6.30 19.71 3.71
C GLN A 47 -5.46 18.52 3.22
N MET A 48 -6.04 17.31 3.18
CA MET A 48 -5.36 16.11 2.67
C MET A 48 -4.95 16.27 1.20
N LYS A 49 -5.82 16.84 0.35
CA LYS A 49 -5.48 17.15 -1.05
C LYS A 49 -4.31 18.13 -1.12
N SER A 50 -4.36 19.22 -0.37
CA SER A 50 -3.26 20.21 -0.35
C SER A 50 -1.96 19.60 0.14
N GLU A 51 -2.01 18.72 1.13
CA GLU A 51 -0.85 18.02 1.66
C GLU A 51 -0.24 17.08 0.60
N PHE A 52 -1.06 16.27 -0.08
CA PHE A 52 -0.56 15.41 -1.16
C PHE A 52 0.07 16.20 -2.30
N GLU A 53 -0.55 17.34 -2.70
CA GLU A 53 0.02 18.21 -3.72
C GLU A 53 1.42 18.75 -3.36
N LYS A 54 1.67 19.02 -2.08
CA LYS A 54 2.97 19.47 -1.58
C LYS A 54 4.01 18.36 -1.59
N ILE A 55 3.60 17.11 -1.35
CA ILE A 55 4.52 15.95 -1.31
C ILE A 55 4.90 15.49 -2.74
N LEU A 56 4.05 15.71 -3.75
CA LEU A 56 4.28 15.24 -5.13
C LEU A 56 5.70 15.49 -5.69
N PRO A 57 6.33 16.68 -5.54
CA PRO A 57 7.67 16.94 -6.05
C PRO A 57 8.77 16.11 -5.37
N ASP A 58 8.53 15.64 -4.15
CA ASP A 58 9.51 14.92 -3.32
C ASP A 58 9.44 13.40 -3.50
N ILE A 59 8.45 12.90 -4.25
CA ILE A 59 8.33 11.48 -4.58
C ILE A 59 9.54 11.06 -5.43
N PRO A 60 10.30 10.03 -5.01
CA PRO A 60 11.47 9.60 -5.76
C PRO A 60 11.06 9.02 -7.12
N TYR A 61 11.79 9.39 -8.17
CA TYR A 61 11.53 8.89 -9.51
C TYR A 61 12.05 7.48 -9.68
N ILE A 62 11.13 6.54 -9.86
CA ILE A 62 11.43 5.11 -10.04
C ILE A 62 11.08 4.60 -11.45
N GLY A 63 11.12 5.46 -12.48
CA GLY A 63 10.89 5.04 -13.87
C GLY A 63 9.51 5.37 -14.43
N GLY A 64 8.64 5.97 -13.62
CA GLY A 64 7.41 6.58 -14.09
C GLY A 64 6.48 5.59 -14.80
N GLN A 65 6.03 5.92 -16.01
CA GLN A 65 5.10 5.07 -16.76
C GLN A 65 5.69 3.71 -17.18
N LYS A 66 7.02 3.58 -17.21
CA LYS A 66 7.68 2.33 -17.60
C LYS A 66 7.83 1.36 -16.43
N ASN A 67 7.67 1.84 -15.19
CA ASN A 67 7.74 1.01 -14.01
C ASN A 67 6.36 0.87 -13.35
N PRO A 68 5.75 -0.34 -13.34
CA PRO A 68 4.43 -0.57 -12.77
C PRO A 68 4.33 -0.22 -11.28
N THR A 69 5.41 -0.33 -10.50
CA THR A 69 5.42 -0.01 -9.06
C THR A 69 5.26 1.49 -8.78
N THR A 70 5.40 2.35 -9.80
CA THR A 70 5.15 3.81 -9.68
C THR A 70 3.76 4.12 -9.16
N LEU A 71 2.73 3.40 -9.61
CA LEU A 71 1.36 3.67 -9.17
C LEU A 71 1.14 3.23 -7.71
N VAL A 72 1.79 2.14 -7.30
CA VAL A 72 1.79 1.68 -5.91
C VAL A 72 2.46 2.73 -5.02
N LEU A 73 3.64 3.21 -5.41
CA LEU A 73 4.36 4.26 -4.68
C LEU A 73 3.48 5.51 -4.48
N VAL A 74 2.86 6.00 -5.55
CA VAL A 74 2.01 7.21 -5.49
C VAL A 74 0.77 6.98 -4.62
N LYS A 75 0.16 5.79 -4.68
CA LYS A 75 -0.97 5.44 -3.80
C LYS A 75 -0.56 5.49 -2.33
N CYS A 76 0.56 4.86 -1.97
CA CYS A 76 1.06 4.85 -0.60
C CYS A 76 1.47 6.25 -0.14
N ILE A 77 2.06 7.09 -1.01
CA ILE A 77 2.41 8.47 -0.65
C ILE A 77 1.16 9.35 -0.49
N SER A 78 0.08 9.10 -1.21
CA SER A 78 -1.17 9.82 -0.96
C SER A 78 -1.84 9.42 0.36
N ASP A 79 -1.63 8.18 0.84
CA ASP A 79 -2.05 7.79 2.19
C ASP A 79 -1.26 8.54 3.28
N LEU A 80 0.01 8.88 3.03
CA LEU A 80 0.80 9.72 3.96
C LEU A 80 0.17 11.10 4.19
N ALA A 81 -0.44 11.69 3.15
CA ALA A 81 -1.17 12.96 3.28
C ALA A 81 -2.39 12.82 4.21
N VAL A 82 -3.04 11.65 4.23
CA VAL A 82 -4.13 11.34 5.16
C VAL A 82 -3.58 11.23 6.58
N PHE A 83 -2.50 10.46 6.78
CA PHE A 83 -1.89 10.23 8.09
C PHE A 83 -1.42 11.52 8.77
N ARG A 84 -0.65 12.34 8.05
CA ARG A 84 -0.19 13.65 8.55
C ARG A 84 -1.37 14.56 8.91
N THR A 85 -2.44 14.54 8.14
CA THR A 85 -3.64 15.36 8.42
C THR A 85 -4.34 14.88 9.69
N LEU A 86 -4.52 13.56 9.86
CA LEU A 86 -5.15 12.98 11.04
C LEU A 86 -4.33 13.20 12.32
N GLU A 87 -3.01 12.99 12.26
CA GLU A 87 -2.11 13.26 13.39
C GLU A 87 -2.19 14.73 13.82
N LYS A 88 -2.19 15.66 12.86
CA LYS A 88 -2.28 17.10 13.14
C LYS A 88 -3.55 17.50 13.88
N ILE A 89 -4.66 16.78 13.69
CA ILE A 89 -5.92 17.03 14.39
C ILE A 89 -6.09 16.19 15.66
N GLY A 90 -5.02 15.48 16.08
CA GLY A 90 -4.94 14.80 17.37
C GLY A 90 -5.39 13.34 17.36
N PHE A 91 -5.47 12.68 16.20
CA PHE A 91 -5.62 11.22 16.20
C PHE A 91 -4.34 10.60 16.76
N SER A 92 -4.48 9.66 17.69
CA SER A 92 -3.40 8.78 18.11
C SER A 92 -2.93 7.91 16.95
N PHE A 93 -1.70 7.39 17.05
CA PHE A 93 -1.16 6.49 16.03
C PHE A 93 -2.10 5.30 15.74
N ARG A 94 -2.67 4.69 16.79
CA ARG A 94 -3.62 3.58 16.63
C ARG A 94 -4.92 4.00 15.96
N GLU A 95 -5.48 5.17 16.29
CA GLU A 95 -6.67 5.69 15.58
C GLU A 95 -6.38 5.96 14.09
N ILE A 96 -5.16 6.41 13.73
CA ILE A 96 -4.78 6.59 12.32
C ILE A 96 -4.76 5.25 11.58
N GLY A 97 -4.18 4.22 12.20
CA GLY A 97 -4.14 2.88 11.60
C GLY A 97 -5.54 2.26 11.45
N GLU A 98 -6.42 2.43 12.44
CA GLU A 98 -7.81 1.97 12.37
C GLU A 98 -8.58 2.70 11.26
N PHE A 99 -8.41 4.01 11.19
CA PHE A 99 -8.98 4.83 10.14
C PHE A 99 -8.49 4.35 8.76
N HIS A 100 -7.20 4.09 8.61
CA HIS A 100 -6.60 3.56 7.37
C HIS A 100 -7.19 2.22 6.97
N TYR A 101 -7.26 1.28 7.92
CA TYR A 101 -7.91 -0.01 7.71
C TYR A 101 -9.34 0.16 7.19
N ASN A 102 -10.16 0.97 7.86
CA ASN A 102 -11.58 1.14 7.54
C ASN A 102 -11.83 1.65 6.12
N TYR A 103 -11.12 2.70 5.68
CA TYR A 103 -11.34 3.20 4.32
C TYR A 103 -10.70 2.30 3.25
N VAL A 104 -9.54 1.69 3.53
CA VAL A 104 -8.87 0.81 2.56
C VAL A 104 -9.63 -0.49 2.37
N ILE A 105 -10.08 -1.15 3.44
CA ILE A 105 -10.92 -2.35 3.32
C ILE A 105 -12.23 -2.04 2.58
N GLY A 106 -12.80 -0.84 2.79
CA GLY A 106 -13.94 -0.33 2.02
C GLY A 106 -13.64 -0.26 0.52
N THR A 107 -12.46 0.25 0.12
CA THR A 107 -12.08 0.30 -1.31
C THR A 107 -11.98 -1.08 -1.93
N HIS A 108 -11.45 -2.07 -1.19
CA HIS A 108 -11.32 -3.43 -1.68
C HIS A 108 -12.68 -4.15 -1.77
N LYS A 109 -13.60 -3.89 -0.84
CA LYS A 109 -14.98 -4.41 -0.90
C LYS A 109 -15.74 -3.88 -2.11
N VAL A 110 -15.68 -2.57 -2.39
CA VAL A 110 -16.28 -1.98 -3.61
C VAL A 110 -15.65 -2.59 -4.87
N ARG A 111 -14.32 -2.76 -4.90
CA ARG A 111 -13.62 -3.41 -6.01
C ARG A 111 -14.06 -4.87 -6.17
N LYS A 112 -14.21 -5.62 -5.08
CA LYS A 112 -14.68 -7.00 -5.07
C LYS A 112 -16.07 -7.11 -5.69
N GLU A 113 -17.02 -6.31 -5.21
CA GLU A 113 -18.39 -6.29 -5.73
C GLU A 113 -18.42 -5.99 -7.23
N ALA A 114 -17.63 -5.01 -7.69
CA ALA A 114 -17.54 -4.66 -9.11
C ALA A 114 -16.97 -5.80 -9.96
N LEU A 115 -15.97 -6.53 -9.46
CA LEU A 115 -15.38 -7.68 -10.16
C LEU A 115 -16.33 -8.88 -10.21
N GLU A 116 -17.03 -9.16 -9.12
CA GLU A 116 -18.05 -10.22 -9.05
C GLU A 116 -19.24 -9.92 -9.98
N GLN A 117 -19.69 -8.66 -10.04
CA GLN A 117 -20.73 -8.23 -10.98
C GLN A 117 -20.30 -8.35 -12.45
N ALA A 118 -19.00 -8.23 -12.73
CA ALA A 118 -18.43 -8.48 -14.05
C ALA A 118 -18.21 -9.97 -14.36
N GLY A 119 -18.57 -10.88 -13.46
CA GLY A 119 -18.44 -12.33 -13.61
C GLY A 119 -17.04 -12.87 -13.29
N GLY A 120 -16.19 -12.07 -12.66
CA GLY A 120 -14.87 -12.50 -12.19
C GLY A 120 -14.90 -13.00 -10.74
N ASP A 121 -13.92 -13.81 -10.38
CA ASP A 121 -13.64 -14.15 -8.98
C ASP A 121 -12.37 -13.41 -8.51
N PRO A 122 -12.51 -12.31 -7.74
CA PRO A 122 -11.37 -11.54 -7.26
C PRO A 122 -10.48 -12.33 -6.29
N SER A 123 -10.94 -13.43 -5.69
CA SER A 123 -10.10 -14.27 -4.84
C SER A 123 -9.05 -15.05 -5.65
N GLN A 124 -9.23 -15.19 -6.96
CA GLN A 124 -8.38 -16.04 -7.80
C GLN A 124 -7.27 -15.28 -8.53
N TYR A 125 -7.28 -13.94 -8.55
CA TYR A 125 -6.31 -13.19 -9.35
C TYR A 125 -4.84 -13.48 -9.00
N PRO A 126 -4.44 -13.71 -7.73
CA PRO A 126 -3.03 -14.02 -7.44
C PRO A 126 -2.61 -15.38 -8.00
N PHE A 127 -3.55 -16.29 -8.24
CA PHE A 127 -3.32 -17.65 -8.74
C PHE A 127 -3.49 -17.76 -10.25
N ASP A 128 -3.86 -16.67 -10.95
CA ASP A 128 -3.90 -16.64 -12.41
C ASP A 128 -2.47 -16.80 -12.97
N PRO A 129 -2.20 -17.82 -13.82
CA PRO A 129 -0.90 -18.01 -14.44
C PRO A 129 -0.39 -16.79 -15.21
N VAL A 130 -1.27 -15.96 -15.79
CA VAL A 130 -0.89 -14.72 -16.48
C VAL A 130 -0.33 -13.71 -15.47
N TYR A 131 -1.02 -13.53 -14.34
CA TYR A 131 -0.56 -12.67 -13.25
C TYR A 131 0.75 -13.18 -12.66
N MET A 132 0.86 -14.46 -12.34
CA MET A 132 2.09 -15.06 -11.80
C MET A 132 3.29 -14.88 -12.74
N ASN A 133 3.11 -15.13 -14.03
CA ASN A 133 4.17 -14.93 -15.02
C ASN A 133 4.58 -13.46 -15.15
N TYR A 134 3.62 -12.54 -15.05
CA TYR A 134 3.90 -11.11 -15.00
C TYR A 134 4.72 -10.75 -13.74
N GLN A 135 4.34 -11.27 -12.58
CA GLN A 135 5.05 -11.02 -11.32
C GLN A 135 6.48 -11.57 -11.35
N LYS A 136 6.69 -12.76 -11.90
CA LYS A 136 8.03 -13.32 -12.09
C LYS A 136 8.92 -12.38 -12.91
N LYS A 137 8.43 -11.88 -14.06
CA LYS A 137 9.18 -10.91 -14.88
C LYS A 137 9.47 -9.61 -14.13
N LEU A 138 8.50 -9.10 -13.37
CA LEU A 138 8.70 -7.91 -12.54
C LEU A 138 9.83 -8.12 -11.53
N THR A 139 9.90 -9.27 -10.85
CA THR A 139 11.00 -9.55 -9.92
C THR A 139 12.35 -9.58 -10.64
N GLU A 140 12.44 -10.21 -11.82
CA GLU A 140 13.65 -10.20 -12.66
C GLU A 140 14.09 -8.77 -13.03
N GLU A 141 13.15 -7.88 -13.34
CA GLU A 141 13.41 -6.47 -13.62
C GLU A 141 13.92 -5.71 -12.38
N THR A 142 13.35 -5.97 -11.20
CA THR A 142 13.77 -5.30 -9.96
C THR A 142 15.21 -5.63 -9.57
N GLN A 143 15.69 -6.84 -9.90
CA GLN A 143 17.08 -7.26 -9.69
C GLN A 143 18.09 -6.48 -10.54
N MET A 144 17.65 -5.82 -11.60
CA MET A 144 18.50 -4.92 -12.38
C MET A 144 18.82 -3.61 -11.63
N LYS A 145 18.09 -3.32 -10.54
CA LYS A 145 18.27 -2.16 -9.65
C LYS A 145 18.42 -0.86 -10.43
N LEU A 146 17.58 -0.68 -11.44
CA LEU A 146 17.68 0.45 -12.37
C LEU A 146 17.49 1.78 -11.65
N TYR A 147 16.60 1.84 -10.66
CA TYR A 147 16.29 3.02 -9.89
C TYR A 147 16.62 2.79 -8.41
N PRO A 148 17.48 3.61 -7.77
CA PRO A 148 17.93 3.38 -6.38
C PRO A 148 16.80 3.33 -5.34
N ASP A 149 15.73 4.09 -5.58
CA ASP A 149 14.59 4.23 -4.67
C ASP A 149 13.46 3.22 -4.97
N ASP A 150 13.68 2.28 -5.89
CA ASP A 150 12.68 1.28 -6.29
C ASP A 150 12.75 0.03 -5.40
N TRP A 151 11.83 -0.90 -5.64
CA TRP A 151 11.78 -2.19 -4.97
C TRP A 151 12.90 -3.13 -5.45
N VAL A 152 13.28 -4.06 -4.58
CA VAL A 152 14.08 -5.24 -4.92
C VAL A 152 13.37 -6.45 -4.35
N MET A 153 12.96 -7.35 -5.25
CA MET A 153 12.08 -8.47 -4.95
C MET A 153 12.59 -9.75 -5.60
N ASP A 154 12.44 -10.86 -4.90
CA ASP A 154 12.69 -12.19 -5.42
C ASP A 154 11.35 -12.94 -5.54
N PHE A 155 11.16 -13.64 -6.68
CA PHE A 155 10.01 -14.52 -6.85
C PHE A 155 10.27 -15.83 -6.11
N VAL A 156 9.40 -16.16 -5.16
CA VAL A 156 9.49 -17.40 -4.39
C VAL A 156 8.47 -18.38 -4.96
N LYS A 157 8.96 -19.47 -5.56
CA LYS A 157 8.08 -20.59 -5.94
C LYS A 157 7.71 -21.37 -4.68
N GLY A 158 6.42 -21.60 -4.47
CA GLY A 158 5.94 -22.44 -3.38
C GLY A 158 6.19 -23.92 -3.61
N ASP A 159 6.06 -24.68 -2.53
CA ASP A 159 6.10 -26.14 -2.53
C ASP A 159 4.77 -26.76 -3.01
N GLY A 160 3.70 -25.96 -3.11
CA GLY A 160 2.36 -26.43 -3.44
C GLY A 160 1.65 -27.13 -2.28
N GLU A 161 2.24 -27.12 -1.09
CA GLU A 161 1.67 -27.68 0.15
C GLU A 161 1.40 -26.58 1.18
N THR A 162 2.36 -25.67 1.38
CA THR A 162 2.29 -24.58 2.36
C THR A 162 1.85 -23.25 1.72
N PHE A 163 2.26 -23.00 0.48
CA PHE A 163 1.85 -21.86 -0.33
C PHE A 163 2.13 -22.13 -1.82
N GLU A 164 1.51 -21.39 -2.74
CA GLU A 164 1.68 -21.60 -4.19
C GLU A 164 2.87 -20.80 -4.72
N TRP A 165 2.99 -19.54 -4.29
CA TRP A 165 4.10 -18.65 -4.63
C TRP A 165 4.10 -17.40 -3.75
N GLY A 166 5.12 -16.56 -3.87
CA GLY A 166 5.25 -15.34 -3.09
C GLY A 166 6.37 -14.41 -3.53
N TRP A 167 6.61 -13.39 -2.71
CA TRP A 167 7.75 -12.49 -2.85
C TRP A 167 8.59 -12.49 -1.57
N ASP A 168 9.90 -12.42 -1.76
CA ASP A 168 10.81 -11.94 -0.73
C ASP A 168 11.25 -10.52 -1.12
N ILE A 169 10.83 -9.52 -0.35
CA ILE A 169 11.11 -8.11 -0.64
C ILE A 169 12.22 -7.63 0.29
N THR A 170 13.41 -7.38 -0.27
CA THR A 170 14.59 -6.95 0.50
C THR A 170 14.78 -5.43 0.49
N GLU A 171 14.23 -4.73 -0.50
CA GLU A 171 14.20 -3.28 -0.55
C GLU A 171 12.80 -2.80 -0.97
N CYS A 172 12.23 -1.83 -0.25
CA CYS A 172 10.88 -1.31 -0.51
C CYS A 172 10.92 0.16 -0.93
N GLY A 173 10.35 0.49 -2.10
CA GLY A 173 10.32 1.85 -2.59
C GLY A 173 9.50 2.81 -1.71
N VAL A 174 8.43 2.30 -1.07
CA VAL A 174 7.66 3.10 -0.11
C VAL A 174 8.46 3.38 1.16
N GLN A 175 9.14 2.39 1.72
CA GLN A 175 9.99 2.60 2.90
C GLN A 175 11.05 3.67 2.63
N LYS A 176 11.76 3.56 1.50
CA LYS A 176 12.79 4.55 1.10
C LYS A 176 12.19 5.95 0.96
N ALA A 177 11.03 6.06 0.32
CA ALA A 177 10.34 7.34 0.16
C ALA A 177 9.88 7.93 1.51
N TYR A 178 9.26 7.12 2.37
CA TYR A 178 8.80 7.55 3.69
C TYR A 178 9.97 7.98 4.57
N LYS A 179 11.09 7.24 4.54
CA LYS A 179 12.32 7.62 5.24
C LYS A 179 12.88 8.95 4.77
N LYS A 180 12.90 9.20 3.45
CA LYS A 180 13.33 10.49 2.87
C LYS A 180 12.42 11.64 3.28
N LEU A 181 11.13 11.37 3.47
CA LEU A 181 10.13 12.36 3.91
C LEU A 181 10.09 12.56 5.43
N GLY A 182 10.77 11.72 6.22
CA GLY A 182 10.78 11.78 7.68
C GLY A 182 9.59 11.07 8.35
N ASP A 183 8.91 10.18 7.62
CA ASP A 183 7.62 9.58 8.00
C ASP A 183 7.64 8.05 8.08
N GLU A 184 8.82 7.44 8.22
CA GLU A 184 8.99 5.98 8.29
C GLU A 184 8.15 5.35 9.41
N LYS A 185 7.80 6.09 10.46
CA LYS A 185 6.88 5.64 11.52
C LYS A 185 5.53 5.14 11.00
N TYR A 186 5.04 5.63 9.86
CA TYR A 186 3.75 5.24 9.28
C TYR A 186 3.82 4.02 8.37
N LEU A 187 5.03 3.50 8.10
CA LEU A 187 5.22 2.34 7.24
C LEU A 187 4.42 1.08 7.66
N PRO A 188 4.25 0.76 8.96
CA PRO A 188 3.40 -0.36 9.38
C PRO A 188 2.00 -0.33 8.76
N PHE A 189 1.34 0.84 8.73
CA PHE A 189 -0.01 0.96 8.16
C PHE A 189 -0.03 0.59 6.66
N ILE A 190 1.01 1.00 5.93
CA ILE A 190 1.14 0.64 4.53
C ILE A 190 1.40 -0.85 4.34
N CYS A 191 2.27 -1.44 5.17
CA CYS A 191 2.54 -2.88 5.12
C CYS A 191 1.28 -3.70 5.39
N LEU A 192 0.46 -3.32 6.37
CA LEU A 192 -0.81 -3.98 6.65
C LEU A 192 -1.80 -3.89 5.47
N GLY A 193 -1.62 -2.92 4.56
CA GLY A 193 -2.40 -2.77 3.34
C GLY A 193 -2.46 -4.04 2.46
N ASP A 194 -1.42 -4.87 2.47
CA ASP A 194 -1.42 -6.15 1.75
C ASP A 194 -2.44 -7.14 2.33
N HIS A 195 -2.55 -7.20 3.67
CA HIS A 195 -3.59 -7.98 4.33
C HIS A 195 -4.98 -7.41 4.08
N TYR A 196 -5.13 -6.07 4.04
CA TYR A 196 -6.43 -5.44 3.77
C TYR A 196 -6.92 -5.77 2.35
N GLU A 197 -6.01 -5.81 1.38
CA GLU A 197 -6.33 -6.21 0.02
C GLU A 197 -6.77 -7.68 -0.02
N ALA A 198 -6.02 -8.57 0.63
CA ALA A 198 -6.33 -9.99 0.71
C ALA A 198 -7.65 -10.29 1.43
N GLU A 199 -7.90 -9.65 2.58
CA GLU A 199 -9.16 -9.74 3.31
C GLU A 199 -10.33 -9.23 2.46
N GLY A 200 -10.16 -8.05 1.84
CA GLY A 200 -11.23 -7.38 1.09
C GLY A 200 -11.59 -8.08 -0.21
N LEU A 201 -10.61 -8.59 -0.95
CA LEU A 201 -10.82 -9.33 -2.20
C LEU A 201 -11.09 -10.83 -1.97
N GLY A 202 -10.69 -11.35 -0.81
CA GLY A 202 -10.98 -12.72 -0.37
C GLY A 202 -9.98 -13.77 -0.85
N PHE A 203 -8.77 -13.38 -1.26
CA PHE A 203 -7.70 -14.34 -1.56
C PHE A 203 -6.87 -14.67 -0.31
N GLY A 204 -6.22 -15.82 -0.32
CA GLY A 204 -5.37 -16.24 0.78
C GLY A 204 -3.97 -15.63 0.72
N PHE A 205 -3.59 -14.99 1.81
CA PHE A 205 -2.32 -14.30 1.99
C PHE A 205 -1.80 -14.53 3.41
N SER A 206 -0.50 -14.82 3.52
CA SER A 206 0.21 -14.86 4.79
C SER A 206 1.56 -14.16 4.66
N ARG A 207 2.03 -13.62 5.78
CA ARG A 207 3.34 -12.98 5.88
C ARG A 207 3.82 -13.07 7.33
N THR A 208 5.10 -13.39 7.49
CA THR A 208 5.73 -13.61 8.81
C THR A 208 6.77 -12.52 9.13
N GLN A 209 7.24 -11.83 8.11
CA GLN A 209 8.23 -10.77 8.21
C GLN A 209 7.75 -9.60 7.36
N ALA A 210 7.89 -8.37 7.88
CA ALA A 210 7.69 -7.16 7.11
C ALA A 210 8.72 -6.10 7.49
N LEU A 211 9.26 -5.42 6.47
CA LEU A 211 10.17 -4.27 6.65
C LEU A 211 9.55 -3.18 7.52
N GLY A 212 8.24 -2.96 7.42
CA GLY A 212 7.51 -1.98 8.24
C GLY A 212 7.49 -2.30 9.74
N PHE A 213 7.69 -3.57 10.12
CA PHE A 213 7.77 -4.02 11.50
C PHE A 213 9.22 -4.36 11.93
N GLY A 214 10.21 -3.85 11.19
CA GLY A 214 11.63 -3.97 11.54
C GLY A 214 12.30 -5.27 11.11
N ALA A 215 11.61 -6.15 10.39
CA ALA A 215 12.21 -7.36 9.85
C ALA A 215 13.21 -7.03 8.72
N PRO A 216 14.18 -7.93 8.40
CA PRO A 216 15.15 -7.68 7.33
C PRO A 216 14.58 -7.76 5.91
N LEU A 217 13.40 -8.36 5.73
CA LEU A 217 12.68 -8.46 4.46
C LEU A 217 11.18 -8.65 4.68
N CYS A 218 10.37 -8.54 3.62
CA CYS A 218 8.98 -8.97 3.64
C CYS A 218 8.79 -10.37 3.03
N THR A 219 8.09 -11.27 3.72
CA THR A 219 7.83 -12.67 3.27
C THR A 219 6.41 -12.86 2.76
N HIS A 220 6.03 -12.21 1.67
CA HIS A 220 4.69 -12.35 1.08
C HIS A 220 4.46 -13.77 0.58
N ARG A 221 3.40 -14.44 1.00
CA ARG A 221 3.01 -15.79 0.55
C ARG A 221 1.53 -15.80 0.17
N PHE A 222 1.24 -16.21 -1.06
CA PHE A 222 -0.13 -16.47 -1.53
C PHE A 222 -0.46 -17.93 -1.29
N VAL A 223 -1.60 -18.19 -0.66
CA VAL A 223 -2.00 -19.52 -0.19
C VAL A 223 -3.41 -19.82 -0.69
N GLN A 224 -3.58 -20.87 -1.49
CA GLN A 224 -4.85 -21.20 -2.12
C GLN A 224 -5.80 -21.75 -1.06
N ASN A 225 -7.07 -21.32 -1.12
CA ASN A 225 -8.11 -21.70 -0.16
C ASN A 225 -7.80 -21.34 1.31
N TYR A 226 -6.83 -20.45 1.54
CA TYR A 226 -6.55 -19.91 2.87
C TYR A 226 -7.40 -18.67 3.14
N LYS A 227 -7.93 -18.57 4.35
CA LYS A 227 -8.65 -17.37 4.80
C LYS A 227 -7.65 -16.42 5.46
N THR A 228 -7.34 -15.33 4.79
CA THR A 228 -6.51 -14.26 5.36
C THR A 228 -7.14 -13.73 6.65
N PRO A 229 -6.40 -13.70 7.77
CA PRO A 229 -6.89 -13.11 9.01
C PRO A 229 -7.05 -11.60 8.85
N SER A 230 -7.97 -11.01 9.62
CA SER A 230 -8.06 -9.55 9.61
C SER A 230 -6.80 -8.95 10.21
N ALA A 231 -6.28 -7.92 9.57
CA ALA A 231 -5.05 -7.26 9.99
C ALA A 231 -5.28 -6.06 10.91
N TRP A 232 -6.53 -5.81 11.31
CA TRP A 232 -6.83 -4.80 12.31
C TRP A 232 -7.74 -5.36 13.42
N PRO A 233 -7.32 -5.30 14.70
CA PRO A 233 -5.99 -4.85 15.15
C PRO A 233 -4.85 -5.79 14.70
N PRO A 234 -3.62 -5.28 14.53
CA PRO A 234 -2.51 -6.07 13.97
C PRO A 234 -1.83 -6.99 14.98
N ASP A 235 -2.17 -6.89 16.27
CA ASP A 235 -1.46 -7.48 17.41
C ASP A 235 -1.29 -9.01 17.33
N ASP A 236 -2.21 -9.70 16.64
CA ASP A 236 -2.21 -11.15 16.47
C ASP A 236 -1.47 -11.63 15.19
N LEU A 237 -0.97 -10.71 14.37
CA LEU A 237 -0.19 -11.05 13.19
C LEU A 237 1.23 -11.47 13.58
N GLU A 238 1.76 -12.51 12.93
CA GLU A 238 3.10 -13.03 13.21
C GLU A 238 4.21 -11.99 12.96
N GLU A 239 4.01 -11.11 11.99
CA GLU A 239 4.94 -10.03 11.66
C GLU A 239 4.87 -8.82 12.60
N TYR A 240 3.89 -8.78 13.51
CA TYR A 240 3.65 -7.62 14.36
C TYR A 240 4.82 -7.40 15.32
N ASN A 241 5.30 -6.15 15.36
CA ASN A 241 6.30 -5.72 16.33
C ASN A 241 5.88 -4.39 16.96
N ALA A 242 5.59 -4.42 18.26
CA ALA A 242 5.16 -3.27 19.03
C ALA A 242 6.20 -2.13 19.09
N GLU A 243 7.50 -2.42 18.90
CA GLU A 243 8.53 -1.39 18.85
C GLU A 243 8.34 -0.43 17.66
N PHE A 244 7.77 -0.92 16.57
CA PHE A 244 7.49 -0.18 15.34
C PHE A 244 6.05 0.32 15.27
N PHE A 245 5.23 -0.03 16.26
CA PHE A 245 3.82 0.32 16.32
C PHE A 245 3.50 1.02 17.65
N PRO A 246 3.87 2.31 17.80
CA PRO A 246 3.75 3.01 19.07
C PRO A 246 2.29 3.07 19.53
N THR A 247 2.06 2.69 20.78
CA THR A 247 0.74 2.75 21.44
C THR A 247 0.32 4.17 21.84
N LYS A 248 1.20 5.17 21.66
CA LYS A 248 0.97 6.58 22.00
C LYS A 248 1.37 7.48 20.85
#